data_AF-A0A377XK49-F1
#
_entry.id   AF-A0A377XK49-F1
#
_cell.length_a   1.000
_cell.length_b   1.000
_cell.length_c   1.000
_cell.angle_alpha   90.00
_cell.angle_beta   90.00
_cell.angle_gamma   90.00
#
_symmetry.space_group_name_H-M   'P 1'
#
loop_
_entity.id
_entity.type
_entity.pdbx_description
1 polymer ?
#
loop_
_entity_poly.entity_id
_entity_poly.type
_entity_poly.pdbx_seq_one_letter_code
_entity_poly.pdbx_strand_id
1 'polypeptide(L)' 'MYYHHTGHIGGIKEATFEEMIARRPERVIEIAVKGMLPKGPLGRAMYRKLKVYAGNEHNHAAQQPQVLDI' A
#
# COMPACT_ATOMS: atom_id res chain seq x y z
N MET A 1 7.88 12.92 -2.13
CA MET A 1 8.53 12.54 -0.87
C MET A 1 7.50 11.88 0.03
N TYR A 2 7.81 10.70 0.58
CA TYR A 2 6.96 9.96 1.53
C TYR A 2 7.44 10.25 2.94
N TYR A 3 6.52 10.62 3.83
CA TYR A 3 6.84 10.95 5.22
C TYR A 3 6.22 9.95 6.18
N HIS A 4 6.97 9.58 7.22
CA HIS A 4 6.50 8.73 8.30
C HIS A 4 7.12 9.19 9.62
N HIS A 5 6.28 9.41 10.64
CA HIS A 5 6.75 9.77 11.97
C HIS A 5 6.77 8.55 12.90
N THR A 6 7.86 8.37 13.65
CA THR A 6 8.00 7.24 14.61
C THR A 6 7.39 7.51 15.98
N GLY A 7 6.94 8.73 16.27
CA GLY A 7 6.38 9.11 17.57
C GLY A 7 7.38 9.69 18.58
N HIS A 8 8.67 9.71 18.25
CA HIS A 8 9.74 10.25 19.10
C HIS A 8 10.22 11.62 18.58
N ILE A 9 10.81 12.44 19.45
CA ILE A 9 11.40 13.75 19.06
C ILE A 9 12.48 13.52 18.00
N GLY A 10 12.38 14.23 16.87
CA GLY A 10 13.27 14.04 15.72
C GLY A 10 12.98 12.79 14.88
N GLY A 11 11.89 12.08 15.15
CA GLY A 11 11.54 10.80 14.53
C GLY A 11 10.87 10.88 13.16
N ILE A 12 11.04 11.98 12.42
CA ILE A 12 10.52 12.11 11.06
C ILE A 12 11.44 11.33 10.11
N LYS A 13 10.88 10.38 9.38
CA LYS A 13 11.54 9.65 8.30
C LYS A 13 10.96 10.11 6.99
N GLU A 14 11.84 10.40 6.05
CA GLU A 14 11.50 10.71 4.68
C GLU A 14 12.07 9.67 3.72
N ALA A 15 11.39 9.46 2.61
CA ALA A 15 11.84 8.58 1.54
C ALA A 15 11.41 9.15 0.19
N THR A 16 12.30 9.09 -0.78
CA THR A 16 11.99 9.37 -2.18
C THR A 16 11.17 8.23 -2.79
N PHE A 17 10.64 8.47 -4.00
CA PHE A 17 9.91 7.45 -4.75
C PHE A 17 10.83 6.29 -5.16
N GLU A 18 12.03 6.61 -5.62
CA GLU A 18 13.03 5.63 -6.05
C GLU A 18 13.44 4.70 -4.89
N GLU A 19 13.72 5.27 -3.72
CA GLU A 19 14.05 4.50 -2.51
C GLU A 19 12.88 3.60 -2.07
N MET A 20 11.63 4.09 -2.19
CA MET A 20 10.45 3.32 -1.85
C MET A 20 10.23 2.15 -2.79
N ILE A 21 10.37 2.35 -4.10
CA ILE A 21 10.28 1.26 -5.09
C ILE A 21 11.37 0.22 -4.88
N ALA A 22 12.61 0.65 -4.63
CA ALA A 22 13.71 -0.28 -4.43
C ALA A 22 13.53 -1.15 -3.18
N ARG A 23 12.94 -0.59 -2.11
CA ARG A 23 12.82 -1.28 -0.82
C ARG A 23 11.51 -2.02 -0.64
N ARG A 24 10.38 -1.40 -0.99
CA ARG A 24 8.99 -1.88 -0.76
C ARG A 24 8.06 -1.32 -1.84
N PRO A 25 8.14 -1.81 -3.08
CA PRO A 25 7.34 -1.29 -4.19
C PRO A 25 5.83 -1.40 -3.93
N GLU A 26 5.39 -2.41 -3.18
CA GLU A 26 3.98 -2.60 -2.81
C GLU A 26 3.39 -1.39 -2.05
N ARG A 27 4.19 -0.72 -1.21
CA ARG A 27 3.73 0.39 -0.38
C ARG A 27 3.34 1.62 -1.18
N VAL A 28 3.97 1.84 -2.33
CA VAL A 28 3.68 2.97 -3.21
C VAL A 28 2.21 2.94 -3.62
N ILE A 29 1.75 1.78 -4.09
CA ILE A 29 0.37 1.55 -4.53
C ILE A 29 -0.58 1.54 -3.33
N GLU A 30 -0.22 0.87 -2.24
CA GLU A 30 -1.04 0.85 -1.02
C GLU A 30 -1.34 2.25 -0.48
N ILE A 31 -0.32 3.12 -0.41
CA ILE A 31 -0.47 4.48 0.08
C ILE A 31 -1.36 5.29 -0.86
N ALA A 32 -1.18 5.16 -2.17
CA ALA A 32 -2.00 5.86 -3.17
C ALA A 32 -3.48 5.48 -3.04
N VAL A 33 -3.80 4.17 -3.02
CA VAL A 33 -5.17 3.68 -2.91
C VAL A 33 -5.78 4.07 -1.55
N LYS A 34 -5.04 3.93 -0.45
CA LYS A 34 -5.50 4.38 0.88
C LYS A 34 -5.75 5.88 0.95
N GLY A 35 -5.01 6.67 0.17
CA GLY A 35 -5.20 8.10 0.01
C GLY A 35 -6.56 8.44 -0.57
N MET A 36 -6.96 7.69 -1.62
CA MET A 36 -8.22 7.85 -2.36
C MET A 36 -9.46 7.31 -1.64
N LEU A 37 -9.29 6.47 -0.62
CA LEU A 37 -10.41 5.91 0.16
C LEU A 37 -10.94 6.89 1.23
N PRO A 38 -12.25 6.80 1.58
CA PRO A 38 -12.86 7.62 2.61
C PRO A 38 -12.19 7.42 3.97
N LYS A 39 -12.06 8.50 4.76
CA LYS A 39 -11.47 8.41 6.10
C LYS A 39 -12.53 7.89 7.08
N GLY A 40 -12.26 6.76 7.74
CA GLY A 40 -13.16 6.20 8.75
C GLY A 40 -13.08 4.68 8.87
N PRO A 41 -13.93 4.05 9.71
CA PRO A 41 -13.98 2.61 9.89
C PRO A 41 -14.28 1.86 8.57
N LEU A 42 -15.18 2.39 7.75
CA LEU A 42 -15.53 1.83 6.45
C LEU A 42 -14.32 1.82 5.49
N GLY A 43 -13.63 2.96 5.35
CA GLY A 43 -12.44 3.02 4.50
C GLY A 43 -11.33 2.08 4.96
N ARG A 44 -11.16 1.89 6.28
CA ARG A 44 -10.24 0.88 6.82
C ARG A 44 -10.69 -0.55 6.50
N ALA A 45 -11.99 -0.82 6.46
CA ALA A 45 -12.52 -2.11 6.05
C ALA A 45 -12.30 -2.35 4.54
N MET A 46 -12.51 -1.34 3.71
CA MET A 46 -12.23 -1.40 2.26
C MET A 46 -10.74 -1.63 2.00
N TYR A 47 -9.87 -0.87 2.66
CA TYR A 47 -8.42 -1.01 2.51
C TYR A 47 -7.91 -2.43 2.84
N ARG A 48 -8.50 -3.11 3.84
CA ARG A 48 -8.12 -4.48 4.20
C ARG A 48 -8.37 -5.51 3.08
N LYS A 49 -9.27 -5.21 2.15
CA LYS A 49 -9.58 -6.07 0.99
C LYS A 49 -8.51 -5.97 -0.11
N LEU A 50 -7.77 -4.86 -0.17
CA LEU A 50 -6.68 -4.69 -1.13
C LEU A 50 -5.49 -5.60 -0.76
N LYS A 51 -4.93 -6.27 -1.77
CA LYS A 51 -3.73 -7.11 -1.66
C LYS A 51 -2.81 -6.75 -2.82
N VAL A 52 -1.67 -6.14 -2.50
CA VAL A 52 -0.66 -5.72 -3.48
C VAL A 52 0.55 -6.61 -3.30
N TYR A 53 1.09 -7.11 -4.41
CA TYR A 53 2.28 -7.95 -4.46
C TYR A 53 3.32 -7.27 -5.34
N ALA A 54 4.59 -7.37 -4.93
CA ALA A 54 5.71 -6.81 -5.70
C ALA A 54 6.05 -7.65 -6.95
N GLY A 55 5.77 -8.95 -6.90
CA GLY A 55 6.00 -9.90 -7.99
C GLY A 55 4.72 -10.32 -8.70
N ASN A 56 4.87 -11.22 -9.66
CA ASN A 56 3.77 -11.67 -10.52
C ASN A 56 2.86 -12.72 -9.88
N GLU A 57 3.20 -13.21 -8.69
CA GLU A 57 2.47 -14.29 -8.02
C GLU A 57 1.73 -13.81 -6.78
N HIS A 58 0.58 -14.43 -6.50
CA HIS A 58 -0.24 -14.18 -5.32
C HIS A 58 -0.69 -15.49 -4.66
N ASN A 59 -0.84 -15.49 -3.33
CA ASN A 59 -1.29 -16.68 -2.57
C ASN A 59 -2.83 -16.83 -2.52
N HIS A 60 -3.54 -16.35 -3.55
CA HIS A 60 -5.01 -16.26 -3.59
C HIS A 60 -5.71 -17.31 -4.45
N ALA A 61 -5.07 -18.47 -4.67
CA ALA A 61 -5.63 -19.52 -5.52
C ALA A 61 -7.03 -19.99 -5.06
N ALA A 62 -7.28 -20.05 -3.75
CA ALA A 62 -8.57 -20.45 -3.20
C ALA A 62 -9.71 -19.47 -3.50
N GLN A 63 -9.41 -18.20 -3.77
CA GLN A 63 -10.41 -17.17 -4.09
C GLN A 63 -10.77 -17.13 -5.58
N GLN A 64 -10.06 -17.89 -6.44
CA GLN A 64 -10.25 -17.91 -7.90
C GLN A 64 -10.37 -16.50 -8.52
N PRO A 65 -9.33 -15.65 -8.36
CA PRO A 65 -9.35 -14.29 -8.89
C PRO A 65 -9.50 -14.30 -10.41
N GLN A 66 -10.37 -13.43 -10.92
CA GLN A 66 -10.55 -13.22 -12.35
C GLN A 66 -9.68 -12.04 -12.80
N VAL A 67 -9.01 -12.21 -13.94
CA VAL A 67 -8.23 -11.14 -14.57
C VAL A 67 -9.19 -10.08 -15.09
N LEU A 68 -8.91 -8.83 -14.76
CA LEU A 68 -9.66 -7.66 -15.23
C LEU A 68 -8.71 -6.82 -16.09
N ASP A 69 -9.11 -6.51 -17.33
CA ASP A 69 -8.43 -5.51 -18.17
C ASP A 69 -9.08 -4.13 -17.92
N ILE A 70 -8.25 -3.13 -17.60
CA ILE A 70 -8.66 -1.76 -17.22
C ILE A 70 -7.77 -0.73 -17.88
#